data_AF-A0A815W1V7-F1
#
_entry.id   AF-A0A815W1V7-F1
#
_cell.length_a   1.000
_cell.length_b   1.000
_cell.length_c   1.000
_cell.angle_alpha   90.00
_cell.angle_beta   90.00
_cell.angle_gamma   90.00
#
_symmetry.space_group_name_H-M   'P 1'
#
loop_
_entity.id
_entity.type
_entity.pdbx_description
1 polymer ?
#
loop_
_entity_poly.entity_id
_entity_poly.type
_entity_poly.pdbx_seq_one_letter_code
_entity_poly.pdbx_strand_id
1 'polypeptide(L)'
;MATNSRNELPSPSTFEHVPHLISQTSLASDSFSLPTTTTSPRNSRTSIDIIREMTCSSPLRQDYMNLTVLDVYDEAALIGKDFERIIEVYGTEIIRDLVPKVIRILELLELQATKNEKEADKFIEMKSRITRLEMEKNETRELREKFNHELELIEEQWRKEVNK
;
A
#
# COMPACT_ATOMS: atom_id res chain seq x y z
N MET A 1 26.26 -7.94 -46.77
CA MET A 1 25.47 -6.69 -46.74
C MET A 1 24.26 -6.90 -45.84
N ALA A 2 24.27 -6.29 -44.65
CA ALA A 2 23.11 -5.73 -43.96
C ALA A 2 23.61 -5.14 -42.63
N THR A 3 23.33 -3.86 -42.45
CA THR A 3 23.85 -2.96 -41.42
C THR A 3 22.94 -2.88 -40.20
N ASN A 4 23.56 -2.84 -39.01
CA ASN A 4 23.34 -1.92 -37.89
C ASN A 4 21.90 -1.63 -37.40
N SER A 5 21.65 -1.79 -36.08
CA SER A 5 21.06 -0.70 -35.27
C SER A 5 21.14 -0.97 -33.76
N ARG A 6 21.94 -0.11 -33.15
CA ARG A 6 22.11 0.25 -31.74
C ARG A 6 20.82 0.84 -31.16
N ASN A 7 20.53 0.63 -29.87
CA ASN A 7 19.68 1.50 -29.05
C ASN A 7 20.05 1.36 -27.56
N GLU A 8 20.84 2.31 -27.07
CA GLU A 8 21.02 2.65 -25.65
C GLU A 8 19.91 3.62 -25.24
N LEU A 9 19.43 3.55 -23.99
CA LEU A 9 18.57 4.58 -23.40
C LEU A 9 19.08 4.99 -22.00
N PRO A 10 18.91 6.27 -21.59
CA PRO A 10 19.76 6.96 -20.63
C PRO A 10 19.14 7.13 -19.23
N SER A 11 19.99 7.44 -18.25
CA SER A 11 19.65 7.84 -16.89
C SER A 11 19.36 9.35 -16.79
N PRO A 12 18.49 9.81 -15.86
CA PRO A 12 18.44 11.23 -15.51
C PRO A 12 18.60 11.48 -14.00
N SER A 13 19.69 12.15 -13.65
CA SER A 13 19.84 12.96 -12.44
C SER A 13 20.02 14.41 -12.86
N THR A 14 19.03 15.29 -12.66
CA THR A 14 19.29 16.73 -12.60
C THR A 14 18.18 17.44 -11.81
N PHE A 15 18.57 17.92 -10.63
CA PHE A 15 17.92 18.97 -9.84
C PHE A 15 18.10 20.34 -10.53
N GLU A 16 17.29 21.32 -10.11
CA GLU A 16 17.34 22.79 -10.36
C GLU A 16 16.12 23.29 -11.15
N HIS A 17 15.53 24.47 -10.90
CA HIS A 17 15.51 25.43 -9.80
C HIS A 17 14.34 26.38 -10.13
N VAL A 18 13.65 26.91 -9.14
CA VAL A 18 12.55 27.89 -9.30
C VAL A 18 13.14 29.31 -9.44
N PRO A 19 12.48 30.22 -10.19
CA PRO A 19 12.53 31.62 -9.80
C PRO A 19 11.16 32.30 -9.69
N HIS A 20 11.08 33.08 -8.60
CA HIS A 20 10.14 34.13 -8.23
C HIS A 20 9.90 35.19 -9.32
N LEU A 21 8.68 35.74 -9.38
CA LEU A 21 8.49 37.15 -9.70
C LEU A 21 7.48 37.80 -8.73
N ILE A 22 7.97 38.79 -7.99
CA ILE A 22 7.20 39.81 -7.28
C ILE A 22 7.08 41.00 -8.23
N SER A 23 5.91 41.65 -8.28
CA SER A 23 5.84 43.07 -8.67
C SER A 23 4.72 43.78 -7.93
N GLN A 24 5.11 44.92 -7.37
CA GLN A 24 4.37 45.87 -6.56
C GLN A 24 3.50 46.79 -7.43
N THR A 25 2.37 47.28 -6.92
CA THR A 25 1.79 48.63 -7.14
C THR A 25 0.75 48.83 -6.03
N SER A 26 0.88 49.78 -5.09
CA SER A 26 0.74 51.25 -5.13
C SER A 26 -0.54 51.68 -4.40
N LEU A 27 -0.34 52.64 -3.49
CA LEU A 27 -1.27 53.23 -2.54
C LEU A 27 -2.42 53.99 -3.20
N ALA A 28 -3.62 53.87 -2.63
CA ALA A 28 -4.60 54.95 -2.59
C ALA A 28 -5.41 54.84 -1.29
N SER A 29 -5.19 55.83 -0.43
CA SER A 29 -5.99 56.17 0.73
C SER A 29 -7.35 56.68 0.27
N ASP A 30 -8.45 56.11 0.78
CA ASP A 30 -9.64 56.91 1.06
C ASP A 30 -10.48 56.27 2.17
N SER A 31 -10.77 57.11 3.15
CA SER A 31 -11.50 56.87 4.38
C SER A 31 -13.01 56.89 4.15
N PHE A 32 -13.70 55.81 4.54
CA PHE A 32 -15.14 55.86 4.82
C PHE A 32 -15.50 54.83 5.90
N SER A 33 -16.28 55.27 6.90
CA SER A 33 -16.53 54.54 8.15
C SER A 33 -17.84 53.72 8.14
N LEU A 34 -17.73 52.49 8.67
CA LEU A 34 -18.74 51.57 9.28
C LEU A 34 -19.89 51.03 8.39
N PRO A 35 -20.30 49.74 8.56
CA PRO A 35 -20.71 49.17 9.84
C PRO A 35 -20.05 47.85 10.24
N THR A 36 -20.02 47.64 11.55
CA THR A 36 -19.70 46.38 12.22
C THR A 36 -20.61 45.26 11.74
N THR A 37 -20.08 44.33 10.94
CA THR A 37 -20.61 42.98 10.85
C THR A 37 -19.64 42.03 11.50
N THR A 38 -20.01 41.65 12.71
CA THR A 38 -19.63 40.42 13.40
C THR A 38 -19.64 39.23 12.43
N THR A 39 -18.52 38.95 11.78
CA THR A 39 -18.29 37.64 11.17
C THR A 39 -17.81 36.71 12.27
N SER A 40 -18.79 36.22 13.03
CA SER A 40 -18.66 34.95 13.72
C SER A 40 -18.23 33.90 12.69
N PRO A 41 -17.14 33.14 12.90
CA PRO A 41 -16.83 32.04 12.01
C PRO A 41 -17.92 31.00 12.22
N ARG A 42 -18.85 30.93 11.26
CA ARG A 42 -19.84 29.87 11.17
C ARG A 42 -19.09 28.56 10.91
N ASN A 43 -18.70 27.88 11.99
CA ASN A 43 -18.22 26.51 11.96
C ASN A 43 -19.39 25.59 11.61
N SER A 44 -19.78 25.58 10.34
CA SER A 44 -20.66 24.53 9.79
C SER A 44 -19.83 23.27 9.60
N ARG A 45 -19.42 22.62 10.70
CA ARG A 45 -18.78 21.30 10.65
C ARG A 45 -19.77 20.34 10.00
N THR A 46 -19.36 19.65 8.94
CA THR A 46 -20.23 18.67 8.29
C THR A 46 -20.29 17.40 9.15
N SER A 47 -21.33 16.58 8.98
CA SER A 47 -21.43 15.31 9.70
C SER A 47 -20.22 14.40 9.46
N ILE A 48 -19.60 14.48 8.27
CA ILE A 48 -18.40 13.69 7.96
C ILE A 48 -17.17 14.20 8.73
N ASP A 49 -17.07 15.51 8.95
CA ASP A 49 -15.98 16.10 9.73
C ASP A 49 -16.08 15.69 11.20
N ILE A 50 -17.30 15.68 11.74
CA ILE A 50 -17.56 15.22 13.12
C ILE A 50 -17.21 13.73 13.26
N ILE A 51 -17.63 12.88 12.30
CA ILE A 51 -17.31 11.44 12.31
C ILE A 51 -15.79 11.20 12.26
N ARG A 52 -15.07 11.97 11.44
CA ARG A 52 -13.61 11.85 11.27
C ARG A 52 -12.82 12.34 12.50
N GLU A 53 -13.37 13.29 13.26
CA GLU A 53 -12.79 13.76 14.52
C GLU A 53 -13.09 12.78 15.68
N MET A 54 -14.21 12.06 15.58
CA MET A 54 -14.66 11.03 16.53
C MET A 54 -14.02 9.65 16.33
N THR A 55 -13.24 9.43 15.27
CA THR A 55 -12.47 8.18 15.15
C THR A 55 -11.47 8.14 16.30
N CYS A 56 -11.85 7.44 17.37
CA CYS A 56 -11.00 7.12 18.50
C CYS A 56 -9.67 6.56 17.98
N SER A 57 -8.58 6.89 18.67
CA SER A 57 -7.32 6.19 18.53
C SER A 57 -7.51 4.73 18.95
N SER A 58 -8.08 3.91 18.08
CA SER A 58 -8.06 2.46 18.20
C SER A 58 -6.59 2.02 18.24
N PRO A 59 -6.21 1.02 19.07
CA PRO A 59 -4.86 0.48 19.09
C PRO A 59 -4.40 -0.09 17.73
N LEU A 60 -5.32 -0.21 16.76
CA LEU A 60 -5.05 -0.32 15.32
C LEU A 60 -4.32 0.91 14.75
N ARG A 61 -3.29 1.39 15.44
CA ARG A 61 -2.24 2.13 14.78
C ARG A 61 -1.40 1.10 14.03
N GLN A 62 -1.37 1.27 12.71
CA GLN A 62 -0.21 0.97 11.88
C GLN A 62 -0.07 -0.46 11.32
N ASP A 63 -1.13 -0.98 10.72
CA ASP A 63 -1.03 -1.65 9.40
C ASP A 63 -2.43 -2.03 8.91
N TYR A 64 -3.17 -1.07 8.35
CA TYR A 64 -4.42 -1.37 7.61
C TYR A 64 -4.21 -2.35 6.45
N MET A 65 -2.95 -2.62 6.09
CA MET A 65 -2.56 -3.59 5.06
C MET A 65 -2.60 -5.04 5.56
N ASN A 66 -2.60 -5.26 6.87
CA ASN A 66 -2.55 -6.59 7.50
C ASN A 66 -3.76 -6.83 8.42
N LEU A 67 -4.92 -6.26 8.10
CA LEU A 67 -6.15 -6.54 8.83
C LEU A 67 -6.51 -8.02 8.66
N THR A 68 -6.60 -8.75 9.76
CA THR A 68 -6.99 -10.15 9.81
C THR A 68 -8.45 -10.29 10.23
N VAL A 69 -9.00 -11.49 10.03
CA VAL A 69 -10.36 -11.81 10.50
C VAL A 69 -10.49 -11.67 12.03
N LEU A 70 -9.43 -11.95 12.79
CA LEU A 70 -9.41 -11.79 14.25
C LEU A 70 -9.61 -10.33 14.66
N ASP A 71 -8.95 -9.41 13.97
CA ASP A 71 -9.08 -7.97 14.24
C ASP A 71 -10.52 -7.49 14.03
N VAL A 72 -11.22 -8.04 13.02
CA VAL A 72 -12.63 -7.73 12.77
C VAL A 72 -13.53 -8.20 13.91
N TYR A 73 -13.26 -9.36 14.50
CA TYR A 73 -14.02 -9.86 15.64
C TYR A 73 -13.78 -9.05 16.92
N ASP A 74 -12.54 -8.63 17.16
CA ASP A 74 -12.20 -7.78 18.31
C ASP A 74 -12.93 -6.43 18.22
N GLU A 75 -12.92 -5.80 17.04
CA GLU A 75 -13.65 -4.55 16.81
C GLU A 75 -15.17 -4.75 16.88
N ALA A 76 -15.70 -5.86 16.34
CA ALA A 76 -17.11 -6.19 16.47
C ALA A 76 -17.55 -6.34 17.93
N ALA A 77 -16.71 -6.91 18.79
CA ALA A 77 -16.98 -7.03 20.22
C ALA A 77 -17.03 -5.67 20.93
N LEU A 78 -16.13 -4.74 20.57
CA LEU A 78 -16.16 -3.37 21.10
C LEU A 78 -17.42 -2.63 20.67
N ILE A 79 -17.78 -2.72 19.38
CA ILE A 79 -19.01 -2.15 18.83
C ILE A 79 -20.26 -2.74 19.52
N GLY A 80 -20.28 -4.05 19.75
CA GLY A 80 -21.36 -4.73 20.46
C GLY A 80 -21.59 -4.19 21.87
N LYS A 81 -20.50 -3.98 22.64
CA LYS A 81 -20.57 -3.35 23.98
C LYS A 81 -21.10 -1.93 23.95
N ASP A 82 -20.77 -1.17 22.91
CA ASP A 82 -21.32 0.18 22.73
C ASP A 82 -22.81 0.14 22.44
N PHE A 83 -23.28 -0.81 21.62
CA PHE A 83 -24.71 -1.03 21.42
C PHE A 83 -25.42 -1.46 22.70
N GLU A 84 -24.86 -2.37 23.49
CA GLU A 84 -25.41 -2.76 24.80
C GLU A 84 -25.64 -1.54 25.69
N ARG A 85 -24.63 -0.67 25.81
CA ARG A 85 -24.72 0.58 26.59
C ARG A 85 -25.81 1.51 26.06
N ILE A 86 -25.95 1.62 24.74
CA ILE A 86 -27.00 2.45 24.12
C ILE A 86 -28.38 1.86 24.40
N ILE A 87 -28.55 0.53 24.32
CA ILE A 87 -29.80 -0.16 24.63
C ILE A 87 -30.19 0.10 26.09
N GLU A 88 -29.24 0.00 27.01
CA GLU A 88 -29.47 0.21 28.45
C GLU A 88 -29.99 1.62 28.76
N VAL A 89 -29.48 2.65 28.06
CA VAL A 89 -29.84 4.06 28.35
C VAL A 89 -31.06 4.54 27.55
N TYR A 90 -31.17 4.15 26.28
CA TYR A 90 -32.14 4.74 25.34
C TYR A 90 -33.18 3.75 24.80
N GLY A 91 -33.06 2.47 25.14
CA GLY A 91 -33.91 1.40 24.63
C GLY A 91 -33.49 0.91 23.23
N THR A 92 -34.02 -0.25 22.84
CA THR A 92 -33.63 -0.97 21.62
C THR A 92 -34.08 -0.31 20.32
N GLU A 93 -35.10 0.55 20.36
CA GLU A 93 -35.72 1.13 19.16
C GLU A 93 -34.77 2.00 18.35
N ILE A 94 -33.84 2.69 19.01
CA ILE A 94 -32.91 3.62 18.35
C ILE A 94 -31.92 2.89 17.45
N ILE A 95 -31.54 1.67 17.80
CA ILE A 95 -30.50 0.92 17.09
C ILE A 95 -31.05 -0.21 16.23
N ARG A 96 -32.35 -0.51 16.32
CA ARG A 96 -33.04 -1.60 15.61
C ARG A 96 -32.69 -1.65 14.13
N ASP A 97 -32.65 -0.50 13.48
CA ASP A 97 -32.35 -0.37 12.04
C ASP A 97 -30.86 -0.16 11.74
N LEU A 98 -30.07 0.19 12.76
CA LEU A 98 -28.63 0.43 12.63
C LEU A 98 -27.82 -0.86 12.76
N VAL A 99 -28.16 -1.70 13.74
CA VAL A 99 -27.45 -2.96 14.03
C VAL A 99 -27.33 -3.85 12.77
N PRO A 100 -28.40 -4.11 11.99
CA PRO A 100 -28.28 -4.92 10.79
C PRO A 100 -27.33 -4.34 9.73
N LYS A 101 -27.25 -3.00 9.63
CA LYS A 101 -26.34 -2.32 8.69
C LYS A 101 -24.88 -2.46 9.14
N VAL A 102 -24.63 -2.36 10.44
CA VAL A 102 -23.29 -2.51 11.01
C VAL A 102 -22.82 -3.97 10.92
N ILE A 103 -23.69 -4.94 11.20
CA ILE A 103 -23.41 -6.36 10.95
C ILE A 103 -23.03 -6.57 9.48
N ARG A 104 -23.81 -6.00 8.55
CA ARG A 104 -23.51 -6.14 7.12
C ARG A 104 -22.14 -5.60 6.73
N ILE A 105 -21.72 -4.48 7.32
CA ILE A 105 -20.39 -3.90 7.06
C ILE A 105 -19.29 -4.78 7.66
N LEU A 106 -19.49 -5.32 8.86
CA LEU A 106 -18.55 -6.24 9.51
C LEU A 106 -18.39 -7.55 8.71
N GLU A 107 -19.48 -8.12 8.18
CA GLU A 107 -19.44 -9.29 7.28
C GLU A 107 -18.65 -9.01 6.00
N LEU A 108 -18.84 -7.82 5.40
CA LEU A 108 -18.09 -7.41 4.21
C LEU A 108 -16.60 -7.23 4.53
N LEU A 109 -16.29 -6.71 5.71
CA LEU A 109 -14.92 -6.54 6.18
C LEU A 109 -14.25 -7.89 6.43
N GLU A 110 -14.94 -8.85 7.06
CA GLU A 110 -14.47 -10.23 7.25
C GLU A 110 -14.18 -10.91 5.91
N LEU A 111 -15.07 -10.77 4.93
CA LEU A 111 -14.86 -11.30 3.58
C LEU A 111 -13.62 -10.68 2.93
N GLN A 112 -13.42 -9.38 3.09
CA GLN A 112 -12.28 -8.68 2.54
C GLN A 112 -10.96 -9.07 3.22
N ALA A 113 -10.95 -9.20 4.56
CA ALA A 113 -9.80 -9.67 5.33
C ALA A 113 -9.42 -11.10 4.93
N THR A 114 -10.40 -12.02 4.88
CA THR A 114 -10.20 -13.41 4.42
C THR A 114 -9.64 -13.47 3.00
N LYS A 115 -10.15 -12.62 2.11
CA LYS A 115 -9.66 -12.56 0.72
C LYS A 115 -8.22 -12.06 0.68
N ASN A 116 -7.88 -11.04 1.47
CA ASN A 116 -6.54 -10.49 1.54
C ASN A 116 -5.52 -11.52 2.05
N GLU A 117 -5.85 -12.28 3.09
CA GLU A 117 -5.01 -13.37 3.60
C GLU A 117 -4.74 -14.42 2.51
N LYS A 118 -5.78 -14.86 1.80
CA LYS A 118 -5.63 -15.82 0.68
C LYS A 118 -4.78 -15.28 -0.46
N GLU A 119 -4.87 -13.99 -0.75
CA GLU A 119 -4.05 -13.34 -1.78
C GLU A 119 -2.58 -13.23 -1.33
N ALA A 120 -2.34 -12.93 -0.06
CA ALA A 120 -1.02 -12.93 0.54
C ALA A 120 -0.37 -14.32 0.50
N ASP A 121 -1.12 -15.37 0.83
CA ASP A 121 -0.65 -16.76 0.76
C ASP A 121 -0.22 -17.14 -0.66
N LYS A 122 -1.06 -16.84 -1.66
CA LYS A 122 -0.75 -17.07 -3.08
C LYS A 122 0.50 -16.30 -3.52
N PHE A 123 0.64 -15.06 -3.05
CA PHE A 123 1.80 -14.24 -3.35
C PHE A 123 3.09 -14.85 -2.77
N ILE A 124 3.03 -15.36 -1.54
CA ILE A 124 4.15 -16.07 -0.89
C ILE A 124 4.48 -17.36 -1.63
N GLU A 125 3.47 -18.14 -2.02
CA GLU A 125 3.64 -19.37 -2.80
C GLU A 125 4.32 -19.08 -4.14
N MET A 126 3.84 -18.06 -4.87
CA MET A 126 4.40 -17.68 -6.16
C MET A 126 5.86 -17.21 -6.03
N LYS A 127 6.17 -16.38 -5.02
CA LYS A 127 7.55 -15.99 -4.71
C LYS A 127 8.44 -17.20 -4.43
N SER A 128 7.96 -18.14 -3.63
CA SER A 128 8.68 -19.38 -3.31
C SER A 128 8.93 -20.22 -4.57
N ARG A 129 7.93 -20.28 -5.47
CA ARG A 129 8.07 -20.98 -6.76
C ARG A 129 9.12 -20.33 -7.65
N ILE A 130 9.16 -19.01 -7.73
CA ILE A 130 10.16 -18.25 -8.47
C ILE A 130 11.56 -18.56 -7.93
N THR A 131 11.77 -18.42 -6.62
CA THR A 131 13.05 -18.71 -5.97
C THR A 131 13.52 -20.13 -6.27
N ARG A 132 12.62 -21.12 -6.19
CA ARG A 132 12.96 -22.51 -6.52
C ARG A 132 13.38 -22.68 -7.98
N LEU A 133 12.67 -22.07 -8.92
CA LEU A 133 13.01 -22.15 -10.35
C LEU A 133 14.34 -21.48 -10.66
N GLU A 134 14.62 -20.35 -10.01
CA GLU A 134 15.89 -19.64 -10.18
C GLU A 134 17.07 -20.47 -9.68
N MET A 135 16.90 -21.16 -8.54
CA MET A 135 17.88 -22.09 -8.00
C MET A 135 18.12 -23.28 -8.94
N GLU A 136 17.05 -23.95 -9.39
CA GLU A 136 17.12 -25.10 -10.31
C GLU A 136 17.81 -24.73 -11.64
N LYS A 137 17.48 -23.55 -12.19
CA LYS A 137 18.13 -22.99 -13.38
C LYS A 137 19.62 -22.74 -13.14
N ASN A 138 19.98 -22.22 -11.98
CA ASN A 138 21.38 -21.94 -11.63
C ASN A 138 22.19 -23.23 -11.47
N GLU A 139 21.67 -24.20 -10.72
CA GLU A 139 22.30 -25.52 -10.55
C GLU A 139 22.52 -26.23 -11.90
N THR A 140 21.53 -26.16 -12.79
CA THR A 140 21.64 -26.72 -14.15
C THR A 140 22.75 -26.03 -14.96
N ARG A 141 22.90 -24.71 -14.82
CA ARG A 141 23.97 -23.95 -15.49
C ARG A 141 25.33 -24.36 -14.93
N GLU A 142 25.48 -24.39 -13.61
CA GLU A 142 26.74 -24.75 -12.95
C GLU A 142 27.19 -26.17 -13.31
N LEU A 143 26.25 -27.13 -13.37
CA LEU A 143 26.57 -28.50 -13.78
C LEU A 143 27.07 -28.55 -15.23
N ARG A 144 26.46 -27.77 -16.12
CA ARG A 144 26.89 -27.69 -17.53
C ARG A 144 28.27 -27.05 -17.67
N GLU A 145 28.55 -26.00 -16.92
CA GLU A 145 29.86 -25.34 -16.89
C GLU A 145 30.96 -26.30 -16.39
N LYS A 146 30.67 -27.06 -15.31
CA LYS A 146 31.58 -28.09 -14.80
C LYS A 146 31.85 -29.18 -15.84
N PHE A 147 30.81 -29.70 -16.48
CA PHE A 147 30.97 -30.72 -17.51
C PHE A 147 31.78 -30.23 -18.70
N ASN A 148 31.53 -29.02 -19.19
CA ASN A 148 32.30 -28.42 -20.28
C ASN A 148 33.78 -28.28 -19.90
N HIS A 149 34.06 -27.84 -18.66
CA HIS A 149 35.44 -27.73 -18.17
C HIS A 149 36.15 -29.09 -18.09
N GLU A 150 35.47 -30.12 -17.58
CA GLU A 150 36.02 -31.49 -17.55
C GLU A 150 36.31 -32.02 -18.96
N LEU A 151 35.42 -31.74 -19.91
CA LEU A 151 35.60 -32.14 -21.31
C LEU A 151 36.83 -31.46 -21.95
N GLU A 152 37.00 -30.15 -21.73
CA GLU A 152 38.16 -29.39 -22.21
C GLU A 152 39.48 -29.97 -21.68
N LEU A 153 39.52 -30.37 -20.41
CA LEU A 153 40.70 -31.00 -19.79
C LEU A 153 41.03 -32.36 -20.44
N ILE A 154 40.01 -33.20 -20.67
CA ILE A 154 40.18 -34.49 -21.34
C ILE A 154 40.71 -34.30 -22.77
N GLU A 155 40.14 -33.37 -23.52
CA GLU A 155 40.60 -33.08 -24.88
C GLU A 155 42.03 -32.56 -24.91
N GLU A 156 42.42 -31.71 -23.96
CA GLU A 156 43.79 -31.20 -23.86
C GLU A 156 44.78 -32.33 -23.56
N GLN A 157 44.42 -33.23 -22.65
CA GLN A 157 45.22 -34.41 -22.36
C GLN A 157 45.38 -35.30 -23.61
N TRP A 158 44.29 -35.58 -24.32
CA TRP A 158 44.34 -36.40 -25.54
C TRP A 158 45.21 -35.76 -26.64
N ARG A 159 45.11 -34.44 -26.85
CA ARG A 159 45.99 -33.71 -27.78
C ARG A 159 47.47 -33.85 -27.42
N LYS A 160 47.82 -33.81 -26.12
CA LYS A 160 49.20 -34.01 -25.65
C LYS A 160 49.69 -35.44 -25.89
N GLU A 161 48.81 -36.43 -25.76
CA GLU A 161 49.14 -37.83 -26.00
C GLU A 161 49.33 -38.15 -27.48
N VAL A 162 48.51 -37.58 -28.37
CA VAL A 162 48.58 -37.82 -29.83
C VAL A 162 49.75 -37.11 -30.50
N ASN A 163 50.15 -35.92 -30.00
CA ASN A 163 51.26 -35.15 -30.55
C ASN A 163 52.64 -35.55 -29.98
N LYS A 164 52.73 -36.72 -29.33
CA LYS A 164 53.94 -37.25 -28.69
C LYS A 164 54.54 -38.39 -29.49
#